data_AF-A0QXL8-F1
#
_entry.id   AF-A0QXL8-F1
#
_cell.length_a   1.000
_cell.length_b   1.000
_cell.length_c   1.000
_cell.angle_alpha   90.00
_cell.angle_beta   90.00
_cell.angle_gamma   90.00
#
_symmetry.space_group_name_H-M   'P 1'
#
loop_
_entity.id
_entity.type
_entity.pdbx_description
1 polymer ?
#
loop_
_entity_poly.entity_id
_entity_poly.type
_entity_poly.pdbx_seq_one_letter_code
_entity_poly.pdbx_strand_id
1 'polypeptide(L)'
;MTEDVALPRAVTVIARGMSIVAGLLLLGVILLTVADVVSRNARDRSIVGIVDIATMLLVAIAFLGLASAEADGRHVVVELFESRFGPRTRLVLSVIRTVLLIALALLLTWGLSEVLLSAIERGETTNDILRLPTWPAKLVLLASFAMFFVVAVWKELLTFMALRTERRGDNR
;
A
#
# COMPACT_ATOMS: atom_id res chain seq x y z
N MET A 1 -9.64 19.86 14.68
CA MET A 1 -8.31 20.04 15.28
C MET A 1 -7.51 18.75 15.07
N THR A 2 -7.30 18.38 13.80
CA THR A 2 -6.45 17.25 13.42
C THR A 2 -5.05 17.82 13.40
N GLU A 3 -4.36 17.81 14.54
CA GLU A 3 -2.92 18.04 14.54
C GLU A 3 -2.33 17.11 13.49
N ASP A 4 -1.66 17.69 12.51
CA ASP A 4 -0.85 16.99 11.53
C ASP A 4 0.08 16.06 12.30
N VAL A 5 -0.31 14.79 12.40
CA VAL A 5 0.52 13.73 12.94
C VAL A 5 1.73 13.69 12.03
N ALA A 6 2.79 14.38 12.45
CA ALA A 6 3.97 14.65 11.64
C ALA A 6 4.65 13.32 11.34
N LEU A 7 4.30 12.72 10.19
CA LEU A 7 4.99 11.55 9.69
C LEU A 7 6.47 11.91 9.57
N PRO A 8 7.38 11.01 9.96
CA PRO A 8 8.81 11.26 9.88
C PRO A 8 9.12 11.54 8.40
N ARG A 9 9.94 12.56 8.14
CA ARG A 9 10.26 13.01 6.77
C ARG A 9 10.61 11.86 5.83
N ALA A 10 11.28 10.82 6.35
CA ALA A 10 11.61 9.61 5.61
C ALA A 10 10.38 8.90 5.02
N VAL A 11 9.31 8.70 5.81
CA VAL A 11 8.09 8.01 5.37
C VAL A 11 7.36 8.83 4.31
N THR A 12 7.26 10.15 4.49
CA THR A 12 6.62 11.05 3.51
C THR A 12 7.40 11.10 2.20
N VAL A 13 8.74 11.11 2.26
CA VAL A 13 9.59 11.09 1.07
C VAL A 13 9.43 9.77 0.31
N ILE A 14 9.42 8.63 1.00
CA ILE A 14 9.22 7.32 0.38
C ILE A 14 7.83 7.21 -0.24
N ALA A 15 6.77 7.61 0.49
CA ALA A 15 5.41 7.59 -0.01
C ALA A 15 5.24 8.47 -1.26
N ARG A 16 5.84 9.67 -1.26
CA ARG A 16 5.82 10.58 -2.41
C ARG A 16 6.59 10.00 -3.61
N GLY A 17 7.71 9.33 -3.35
CA GLY A 17 8.45 8.58 -4.37
C GLY A 17 7.58 7.49 -5.00
N MET A 18 6.84 6.72 -4.19
CA MET A 18 5.90 5.70 -4.67
C MET A 18 4.77 6.32 -5.51
N SER A 19 4.21 7.46 -5.12
CA SER A 19 3.19 8.16 -5.92
C SER A 19 3.73 8.62 -7.26
N ILE A 20 4.97 9.15 -7.31
CA ILE A 20 5.62 9.56 -8.56
C ILE A 20 5.82 8.35 -9.47
N VAL A 21 6.33 7.24 -8.92
CA VAL A 21 6.52 5.99 -9.67
C VAL A 21 5.18 5.49 -10.20
N ALA A 22 4.13 5.44 -9.37
CA ALA A 22 2.79 5.04 -9.80
C ALA A 22 2.26 5.93 -10.93
N GLY A 23 2.46 7.25 -10.84
CA GLY A 23 2.07 8.19 -11.90
C GLY A 23 2.83 7.98 -13.21
N LEU A 24 4.13 7.69 -13.15
CA LEU A 24 4.94 7.36 -14.32
C LEU A 24 4.50 6.05 -14.98
N LEU A 25 4.23 5.01 -14.17
CA LEU A 25 3.71 3.74 -14.68
C LEU A 25 2.34 3.93 -15.34
N LEU A 26 1.46 4.74 -14.75
CA LEU A 26 0.14 5.06 -15.31
C LEU A 26 0.27 5.77 -16.66
N LEU A 27 1.18 6.74 -16.77
CA LEU A 27 1.47 7.41 -18.04
C LEU A 27 1.99 6.40 -19.08
N GLY A 28 2.85 5.46 -18.67
CA GLY A 28 3.30 4.36 -19.52
C GLY A 28 2.15 3.49 -20.04
N VAL A 29 1.20 3.11 -19.18
CA VAL A 29 0.00 2.36 -19.58
C VAL A 29 -0.83 3.14 -20.60
N ILE A 30 -1.05 4.44 -20.36
CA ILE A 30 -1.80 5.29 -21.30
C ILE A 30 -1.12 5.30 -22.68
N LEU A 31 0.21 5.49 -22.73
CA LEU A 31 0.95 5.49 -23.99
C LEU A 31 0.88 4.14 -24.71
N LEU A 32 1.00 3.03 -23.97
CA LEU A 32 0.82 1.68 -24.49
C LEU A 32 -0.59 1.51 -25.09
N THR A 33 -1.64 1.90 -24.37
CA THR A 33 -3.02 1.82 -24.85
C THR A 33 -3.23 2.66 -26.11
N VAL A 34 -2.70 3.88 -26.15
CA VAL A 34 -2.76 4.74 -27.35
C VAL A 34 -2.03 4.09 -28.53
N ALA A 35 -0.83 3.53 -28.31
CA ALA A 35 -0.09 2.84 -29.34
C ALA A 35 -0.84 1.60 -29.88
N ASP A 36 -1.53 0.85 -29.02
CA ASP A 36 -2.37 -0.28 -29.44
C ASP A 36 -3.56 0.18 -30.28
N VAL A 37 -4.28 1.23 -29.86
CA VAL A 37 -5.40 1.80 -30.62
C VAL A 37 -4.94 2.29 -31.98
N VAL A 38 -3.77 2.96 -32.06
CA VAL A 38 -3.18 3.39 -33.33
C VAL A 38 -2.80 2.19 -34.19
N SER A 39 -2.17 1.16 -33.63
CA SER A 39 -1.81 -0.07 -34.36
C SER A 39 -3.04 -0.79 -34.91
N ARG A 40 -4.11 -0.90 -34.11
CA ARG A 40 -5.38 -1.50 -34.55
C ARG A 40 -5.99 -0.72 -35.71
N ASN A 41 -6.03 0.61 -35.62
CA ASN A 41 -6.58 1.44 -36.69
C ASN A 41 -5.71 1.45 -37.96
N ALA A 42 -4.40 1.28 -37.85
CA ALA A 42 -3.49 1.32 -39.00
C ALA A 42 -3.27 -0.05 -39.66
N ARG A 43 -3.38 -1.15 -38.91
CA ARG A 43 -2.98 -2.50 -39.36
C ARG A 43 -4.03 -3.59 -39.08
N ASP A 44 -5.22 -3.22 -38.59
CA ASP A 44 -6.29 -4.15 -38.15
C ASP A 44 -5.81 -5.23 -37.16
N ARG A 45 -4.69 -4.97 -36.46
CA ARG A 45 -4.06 -5.91 -35.53
C ARG A 45 -3.58 -5.19 -34.27
N SER A 46 -3.94 -5.75 -33.12
CA SER A 46 -3.46 -5.34 -31.80
C SER A 46 -2.00 -5.76 -31.59
N ILE A 47 -1.27 -5.01 -30.77
CA ILE A 47 0.09 -5.34 -30.36
C ILE A 47 0.01 -6.52 -29.39
N VAL A 48 0.63 -7.64 -29.76
CA VAL A 48 0.62 -8.88 -28.96
C VAL A 48 1.31 -8.63 -27.62
N GLY A 49 0.68 -9.02 -26.51
CA GLY A 49 1.22 -8.88 -25.15
C GLY A 49 0.99 -7.54 -24.47
N ILE A 50 0.34 -6.58 -25.14
CA ILE A 50 0.13 -5.27 -24.54
C ILE A 50 -0.84 -5.31 -23.36
N VAL A 51 -1.85 -6.20 -23.42
CA VAL A 51 -2.84 -6.41 -22.36
C VAL A 51 -2.17 -6.97 -21.11
N ASP A 52 -1.26 -7.92 -21.25
CA ASP A 52 -0.53 -8.52 -20.12
C ASP A 52 0.35 -7.49 -19.42
N ILE A 53 1.12 -6.71 -20.20
CA ILE A 53 1.99 -5.65 -19.69
C ILE A 53 1.14 -4.59 -18.98
N ALA A 54 0.05 -4.13 -19.62
CA ALA A 54 -0.85 -3.15 -19.02
C ALA A 54 -1.47 -3.67 -17.72
N THR A 55 -1.87 -4.95 -17.67
CA THR A 55 -2.44 -5.57 -16.46
C THR A 55 -1.43 -5.63 -15.32
N MET A 56 -0.19 -6.05 -15.57
CA MET A 56 0.86 -6.06 -14.56
C MET A 56 1.19 -4.65 -14.05
N LEU A 57 1.22 -3.67 -14.95
CA LEU A 57 1.45 -2.27 -14.60
C LEU A 57 0.29 -1.70 -13.78
N LEU A 58 -0.96 -1.99 -14.15
CA LEU A 58 -2.15 -1.57 -13.41
C LEU A 58 -2.15 -2.12 -11.98
N VAL A 59 -1.77 -3.38 -11.81
CA VAL A 59 -1.58 -4.00 -10.49
C VAL A 59 -0.54 -3.23 -9.68
N ALA A 60 0.64 -2.97 -10.26
CA ALA A 60 1.70 -2.19 -9.61
C ALA A 60 1.22 -0.78 -9.20
N ILE A 61 0.53 -0.07 -10.10
CA ILE A 61 -0.02 1.27 -9.86
C ILE A 61 -1.04 1.24 -8.72
N ALA A 62 -1.96 0.26 -8.71
CA ALA A 62 -2.99 0.16 -7.69
C ALA A 62 -2.40 -0.02 -6.28
N PHE A 63 -1.39 -0.90 -6.14
CA PHE A 63 -0.76 -1.16 -4.85
C PHE A 63 0.17 -0.04 -4.40
N LEU A 64 0.97 0.56 -5.30
CA LEU A 64 1.76 1.75 -4.98
C LEU A 64 0.86 2.93 -4.58
N GLY A 65 -0.26 3.11 -5.30
CA GLY A 65 -1.27 4.11 -4.99
C GLY A 65 -1.88 3.89 -3.60
N LEU A 66 -2.24 2.66 -3.27
CA LEU A 66 -2.76 2.28 -1.95
C LEU A 66 -1.77 2.61 -0.82
N ALA A 67 -0.50 2.24 -0.99
CA ALA A 67 0.55 2.53 0.00
C ALA A 67 0.80 4.04 0.18
N SER A 68 0.68 4.84 -0.89
CA SER A 68 0.78 6.30 -0.75
C SER A 68 -0.46 6.94 -0.14
N ALA A 69 -1.66 6.42 -0.45
CA ALA A 69 -2.92 6.87 0.13
C ALA A 69 -2.98 6.62 1.66
N GLU A 70 -2.39 5.52 2.10
CA GLU A 70 -2.15 5.20 3.51
C GLU A 70 -1.36 6.31 4.20
N ALA A 71 -0.27 6.76 3.58
CA ALA A 71 0.62 7.80 4.11
C ALA A 71 -0.15 9.11 4.31
N ASP A 72 -0.98 9.50 3.35
CA ASP A 72 -1.78 10.74 3.39
C ASP A 72 -2.86 10.77 4.49
N GLY A 73 -3.01 9.73 5.31
CA GLY A 73 -3.87 9.83 6.49
C GLY A 73 -5.35 9.62 6.22
N ARG A 74 -5.71 9.06 5.05
CA ARG A 74 -7.06 8.57 4.78
C ARG A 74 -7.39 7.26 5.50
N HIS A 75 -6.61 6.89 6.50
CA HIS A 75 -6.94 5.77 7.38
C HIS A 75 -8.17 6.18 8.18
N VAL A 76 -9.28 5.46 7.98
CA VAL A 76 -10.52 5.66 8.72
C VAL A 76 -10.25 5.21 10.16
N VAL A 77 -9.69 6.11 10.97
CA VAL A 77 -9.58 5.87 12.40
C VAL A 77 -11.02 5.77 12.90
N VAL A 78 -11.32 4.71 13.63
CA VAL A 78 -12.62 4.51 14.29
C VAL A 78 -12.71 5.45 15.51
N GLU A 79 -12.38 6.73 15.35
CA GLU A 79 -12.49 7.77 16.38
C GLU A 79 -13.93 7.91 16.87
N LEU A 80 -14.90 7.60 16.01
CA LEU A 80 -16.32 7.67 16.33
C LEU A 80 -16.71 6.75 17.51
N PHE A 81 -16.04 5.61 17.69
CA PHE A 81 -16.30 4.73 18.84
C PHE A 81 -15.50 5.11 20.09
N GLU A 82 -14.28 5.63 19.94
CA GLU A 82 -13.42 5.96 21.09
C GLU A 82 -13.90 7.16 21.89
N SER A 83 -14.52 8.16 21.24
CA SER A 83 -15.00 9.38 21.89
C SER A 83 -16.08 9.13 22.96
N ARG A 84 -16.70 7.94 22.96
CA ARG A 84 -17.76 7.55 23.89
C ARG A 84 -17.25 6.83 25.14
N PHE A 85 -15.96 6.47 25.20
CA PHE A 85 -15.40 5.69 26.30
C PHE A 85 -14.35 6.48 27.10
N GLY A 86 -14.26 6.19 28.41
CA GLY A 86 -13.31 6.84 29.30
C GLY A 86 -11.83 6.58 28.95
N PRO A 87 -10.89 7.38 29.50
CA PRO A 87 -9.49 7.41 29.10
C PRO A 87 -8.74 6.08 29.29
N ARG A 88 -9.18 5.22 30.25
CA ARG A 88 -8.58 3.90 30.47
C ARG A 88 -8.96 2.90 29.38
N THR A 89 -10.22 2.89 28.96
CA THR A 89 -10.72 2.00 27.91
C THR A 89 -10.11 2.35 26.56
N ARG A 90 -9.96 3.67 26.27
CA ARG A 90 -9.30 4.16 25.05
C ARG A 90 -7.86 3.65 24.92
N LEU A 91 -7.11 3.65 26.02
CA LEU A 91 -5.74 3.15 26.03
C LEU A 91 -5.65 1.64 25.79
N VAL A 92 -6.56 0.85 26.38
CA VAL A 92 -6.64 -0.60 26.15
C VAL A 92 -6.99 -0.90 24.68
N LEU A 93 -7.97 -0.19 24.12
CA LEU A 93 -8.37 -0.36 22.72
C LEU A 93 -7.24 -0.02 21.74
N SER A 94 -6.45 1.03 21.99
CA SER A 94 -5.29 1.37 21.15
C SER A 94 -4.21 0.28 21.19
N VAL A 95 -3.93 -0.31 22.36
CA VAL A 95 -2.98 -1.43 22.48
C VAL A 95 -3.48 -2.65 21.71
N ILE A 96 -4.75 -3.04 21.89
CA ILE A 96 -5.34 -4.19 21.19
C ILE A 96 -5.26 -4.00 19.68
N ARG A 97 -5.62 -2.80 19.19
CA ARG A 97 -5.56 -2.48 17.76
C ARG A 97 -4.15 -2.55 17.22
N THR A 98 -3.17 -1.99 17.93
CA THR A 98 -1.76 -2.05 17.54
C THR A 98 -1.28 -3.49 17.43
N VAL A 99 -1.62 -4.34 18.41
CA VAL A 99 -1.26 -5.77 18.38
C VAL A 99 -1.91 -6.49 17.19
N LEU A 100 -3.19 -6.24 16.93
CA LEU A 100 -3.90 -6.82 15.79
C LEU A 100 -3.30 -6.38 14.45
N LEU A 101 -2.95 -5.10 14.32
CA LEU A 101 -2.28 -4.57 13.14
C LEU A 101 -0.93 -5.24 12.90
N ILE A 102 -0.10 -5.39 13.94
CA ILE A 102 1.20 -6.08 13.84
C ILE A 102 1.02 -7.55 13.49
N ALA A 103 0.04 -8.24 14.09
CA ALA A 103 -0.24 -9.64 13.78
C ALA A 103 -0.67 -9.82 12.31
N LEU A 104 -1.57 -8.96 11.83
CA LEU A 104 -1.99 -8.95 10.43
C LEU A 104 -0.83 -8.62 9.49
N ALA A 105 0.03 -7.66 9.88
CA ALA A 105 1.24 -7.29 9.15
C ALA A 105 2.16 -8.46 8.92
N LEU A 106 2.46 -9.20 9.99
CA LEU A 106 3.32 -10.37 9.94
C LEU A 106 2.71 -11.47 9.09
N LEU A 107 1.42 -11.76 9.28
CA LEU A 107 0.73 -12.84 8.56
C LEU A 107 0.68 -12.57 7.05
N LEU A 108 0.31 -11.35 6.65
CA LEU A 108 0.25 -10.98 5.24
C LEU A 108 1.64 -10.90 4.63
N THR A 109 2.63 -10.31 5.32
CA THR A 109 4.00 -10.23 4.80
C THR A 109 4.59 -11.63 4.60
N TRP A 110 4.36 -12.54 5.55
CA TRP A 110 4.79 -13.93 5.43
C TRP A 110 4.13 -14.62 4.24
N GLY A 111 2.80 -14.58 4.14
CA GLY A 111 2.07 -15.22 3.04
C GLY A 111 2.45 -14.65 1.67
N LEU A 112 2.59 -13.33 1.54
CA LEU A 112 3.02 -12.70 0.29
C LEU A 112 4.46 -13.09 -0.08
N SER A 113 5.35 -13.23 0.92
CA SER A 113 6.73 -13.67 0.67
C SER A 113 6.80 -15.10 0.16
N GLU A 114 6.00 -16.03 0.70
CA GLU A 114 5.88 -17.40 0.19
C GLU A 114 5.30 -17.43 -1.23
N VAL A 115 4.29 -16.61 -1.51
CA VAL A 115 3.69 -16.49 -2.85
C VAL A 115 4.70 -15.95 -3.86
N LEU A 116 5.55 -15.03 -3.45
CA LEU A 116 6.62 -14.49 -4.29
C LEU A 116 7.71 -15.53 -4.54
N LEU A 117 8.21 -16.20 -3.49
CA LEU A 117 9.23 -17.23 -3.62
C LEU A 117 8.73 -18.39 -4.49
N SER A 118 7.50 -18.84 -4.24
CA SER A 118 6.82 -19.83 -5.08
C SER A 118 6.74 -19.41 -6.55
N ALA A 119 6.46 -18.12 -6.82
CA ALA A 119 6.39 -17.61 -8.18
C ALA A 119 7.74 -17.61 -8.89
N ILE A 120 8.81 -17.29 -8.15
CA ILE A 120 10.19 -17.29 -8.65
C ILE A 120 10.64 -18.73 -8.92
N GLU A 121 10.44 -19.64 -7.97
CA GLU A 121 10.86 -21.04 -8.06
C GLU A 121 10.13 -21.80 -9.17
N ARG A 122 8.83 -21.56 -9.34
CA ARG A 122 8.01 -22.23 -10.37
C ARG A 122 8.09 -21.54 -11.73
N GLY A 123 8.78 -20.40 -11.83
CA GLY A 123 8.80 -19.57 -13.04
C GLY A 123 7.38 -19.20 -13.48
N GLU A 124 6.52 -18.78 -12.54
CA GLU A 124 5.11 -18.51 -12.83
C GLU A 124 4.97 -17.39 -13.86
N THR A 125 4.47 -17.79 -15.03
CA THR A 125 4.14 -16.88 -16.14
C THR A 125 2.65 -16.64 -16.24
N THR A 126 2.23 -15.47 -16.70
CA THR A 126 0.83 -15.23 -17.10
C THR A 126 0.37 -16.30 -18.09
N ASN A 127 -0.91 -16.70 -18.03
CA ASN A 127 -1.51 -17.76 -18.87
C ASN A 127 -1.76 -17.36 -20.33
N ASP A 128 -1.31 -16.18 -20.75
CA ASP A 128 -1.58 -15.59 -22.07
C ASP A 128 -0.34 -15.63 -22.99
N ILE A 129 -0.46 -15.19 -24.24
CA ILE A 129 0.44 -15.44 -25.37
C ILE A 129 1.92 -15.13 -25.08
N LEU A 130 2.24 -14.10 -24.29
CA LEU A 130 3.64 -13.72 -24.00
C LEU A 130 4.26 -14.42 -22.79
N ARG A 131 3.47 -15.13 -21.96
CA ARG A 131 3.95 -15.82 -20.75
C ARG A 131 4.88 -14.92 -19.92
N LEU A 132 4.44 -13.72 -19.59
CA LEU A 132 5.26 -12.77 -18.84
C LEU A 132 5.48 -13.24 -17.39
N PRO A 133 6.69 -13.09 -16.85
CA PRO A 133 6.99 -13.48 -15.48
C PRO A 133 6.23 -12.61 -14.48
N THR A 134 5.50 -13.23 -13.55
CA THR A 134 4.62 -12.53 -12.59
C THR A 134 5.35 -11.97 -11.36
N TRP A 135 6.62 -12.39 -11.15
CA TRP A 135 7.41 -12.02 -9.97
C TRP A 135 7.61 -10.50 -9.78
N PRO A 136 7.75 -9.63 -10.81
CA PRO A 136 7.92 -8.20 -10.60
C PRO A 136 6.68 -7.56 -9.98
N ALA A 137 5.48 -7.95 -10.42
CA ALA A 137 4.23 -7.45 -9.85
C ALA A 137 4.05 -7.90 -8.40
N LYS A 138 4.41 -9.15 -8.08
CA LYS A 138 4.38 -9.69 -6.71
C LYS A 138 5.41 -9.01 -5.79
N LEU A 139 6.56 -8.60 -6.31
CA LEU A 139 7.52 -7.78 -5.56
C LEU A 139 6.96 -6.40 -5.23
N VAL A 140 6.36 -5.72 -6.22
CA VAL A 140 5.75 -4.39 -5.99
C VAL A 140 4.62 -4.49 -4.97
N LEU A 141 3.83 -5.56 -5.04
CA LEU A 141 2.80 -5.88 -4.06
C LEU A 141 3.40 -6.01 -2.64
N LEU A 142 4.42 -6.87 -2.47
CA LEU A 142 5.08 -7.08 -1.17
C LEU A 142 5.67 -5.76 -0.63
N ALA A 143 6.35 -4.99 -1.48
CA ALA A 143 6.94 -3.70 -1.10
C ALA A 143 5.87 -2.67 -0.68
N SER A 144 4.73 -2.63 -1.37
CA SER A 144 3.63 -1.72 -1.07
C SER A 144 2.97 -2.08 0.27
N PHE A 145 2.74 -3.38 0.53
CA PHE A 145 2.20 -3.85 1.81
C PHE A 145 3.17 -3.64 2.98
N ALA A 146 4.46 -3.88 2.77
CA ALA A 146 5.46 -3.60 3.80
C ALA A 146 5.45 -2.11 4.19
N MET A 147 5.39 -1.22 3.20
CA MET A 147 5.31 0.21 3.44
C MET A 147 4.02 0.61 4.16
N PHE A 148 2.87 0.07 3.74
CA PHE A 148 1.57 0.26 4.39
C PHE A 148 1.65 -0.05 5.88
N PHE A 149 2.18 -1.22 6.25
CA PHE A 149 2.28 -1.60 7.66
C PHE A 149 3.23 -0.74 8.48
N VAL A 150 4.35 -0.30 7.89
CA VAL A 150 5.28 0.64 8.54
C VAL A 150 4.55 1.95 8.86
N VAL A 151 3.77 2.49 7.92
CA VAL A 151 2.98 3.70 8.12
C VAL A 151 1.91 3.50 9.19
N ALA A 152 1.15 2.40 9.11
CA ALA A 152 0.07 2.09 10.05
C ALA A 152 0.56 1.97 11.50
N VAL A 153 1.64 1.21 11.71
CA VAL A 153 2.25 1.04 13.05
C VAL A 153 2.78 2.37 13.56
N TRP A 154 3.41 3.18 12.70
CA TRP A 154 3.94 4.48 13.11
C TRP A 154 2.84 5.43 13.57
N LYS A 155 1.70 5.47 12.86
CA LYS A 155 0.54 6.30 13.25
C LYS A 155 -0.04 5.87 14.58
N GLU A 156 -0.22 4.56 14.81
CA GLU A 156 -0.71 4.06 16.10
C GLU A 156 0.24 4.38 17.26
N LEU A 157 1.56 4.27 17.05
CA LEU A 157 2.54 4.64 18.07
C LEU A 157 2.46 6.12 18.45
N LEU A 158 2.26 7.01 17.48
CA LEU A 158 2.08 8.45 17.73
C LEU A 158 0.80 8.71 18.52
N THR A 159 -0.32 8.09 18.13
CA THR A 159 -1.58 8.17 18.87
C THR A 159 -1.43 7.67 20.31
N PHE A 160 -0.73 6.57 20.51
CA PHE A 160 -0.46 6.01 21.84
C PHE A 160 0.38 6.94 22.72
N MET A 161 1.39 7.62 22.14
CA MET A 161 2.20 8.61 22.85
C MET A 161 1.40 9.87 23.21
N ALA A 162 0.51 10.33 22.33
CA ALA A 162 -0.39 11.45 22.61
C ALA A 162 -1.32 11.15 23.80
N LEU A 163 -1.95 9.97 23.80
CA LEU A 163 -2.82 9.52 24.90
C LEU A 163 -2.09 9.37 26.23
N ARG A 164 -0.81 8.97 26.21
CA ARG A 164 0.03 8.94 27.42
C ARG A 164 0.33 10.33 27.97
N THR A 165 0.40 11.34 27.10
CA THR A 165 0.77 12.71 27.47
C THR A 165 -0.41 13.43 28.13
N GLU A 166 -1.62 13.29 27.61
CA GLU A 166 -2.85 13.81 28.23
C GLU A 166 -3.05 13.26 29.65
N ARG A 167 -2.84 11.95 29.83
CA ARG A 167 -2.98 11.29 31.13
C ARG A 167 -1.94 11.76 32.17
N ARG A 168 -0.84 12.37 31.74
CA ARG A 168 0.21 12.90 32.61
C ARG A 168 -0.07 14.34 33.06
N GLY A 169 -0.92 15.08 32.34
CA GLY A 169 -1.35 16.43 32.67
C GLY A 169 -2.51 16.47 33.69
N ASP A 170 -3.39 15.48 33.66
CA ASP A 170 -4.56 15.35 34.57
C ASP A 170 -4.19 14.95 36.03
N ASN A 171 -2.93 14.57 36.27
CA ASN A 171 -2.46 14.12 37.59
C ASN A 171 -1.58 15.16 38.31
N ARG A 172 -1.74 16.44 37.97
CA ARG A 172 -1.16 17.61 38.65
C ARG A 172 -2.28 18.57 39.03
#